data_AF-A0A832Z6Z0-F1
#
_entry.id   AF-A0A832Z6Z0-F1
#
_cell.length_a   1.000
_cell.length_b   1.000
_cell.length_c   1.000
_cell.angle_alpha   90.00
_cell.angle_beta   90.00
_cell.angle_gamma   90.00
#
_symmetry.space_group_name_H-M   'P 1'
#
loop_
_entity.id
_entity.type
_entity.pdbx_description
1 polymer ?
#
loop_
_entity_poly.entity_id
_entity_poly.type
_entity_poly.pdbx_seq_one_letter_code
_entity_poly.pdbx_strand_id
1 'polypeptide(L)'
;MVNYRELREAEHIYNVTLKNNRSLETFKSFLNAIVNFYDKVITDYLESLVQSGEIEEVPKVPLKRIELFEKYIPESVLKEHIDLYKTLRRCLIS
;
A
#
# COMPACT_ATOMS: atom_id res chain seq x y z
N MET A 1 11.48 -9.44 -41.84
CA MET A 1 10.12 -9.35 -41.27
C MET A 1 10.18 -9.95 -39.89
N VAL A 2 9.79 -9.20 -38.86
CA VAL A 2 9.74 -9.71 -37.48
C VAL A 2 8.65 -10.78 -37.40
N ASN A 3 9.00 -11.98 -36.94
CA ASN A 3 8.06 -13.09 -36.84
C ASN A 3 7.15 -12.89 -35.62
N TYR A 4 6.00 -12.26 -35.84
CA TYR A 4 5.01 -11.92 -34.82
C TYR A 4 4.47 -13.13 -34.01
N ARG A 5 4.69 -14.35 -34.50
CA ARG A 5 4.28 -15.57 -33.79
C ARG A 5 5.20 -15.87 -32.62
N GLU A 6 6.51 -15.81 -32.84
CA GLU A 6 7.53 -16.05 -31.82
C GLU A 6 7.50 -14.97 -30.73
N LEU A 7 7.19 -13.73 -31.11
CA LEU A 7 6.99 -12.63 -30.16
C LEU A 7 5.79 -12.86 -29.24
N ARG A 8 4.66 -13.33 -29.79
CA ARG A 8 3.47 -13.64 -28.99
C ARG A 8 3.67 -14.87 -28.10
N GLU A 9 4.45 -15.85 -28.55
CA GLU A 9 4.82 -17.00 -27.72
C GLU A 9 5.76 -16.58 -26.58
N ALA A 10 6.75 -15.74 -26.85
CA ALA A 10 7.63 -15.19 -25.81
C ALA A 10 6.85 -14.35 -24.78
N GLU A 11 5.91 -13.53 -25.23
CA GLU A 11 5.04 -12.73 -24.36
C GLU A 11 4.09 -13.62 -23.53
N HIS A 12 3.56 -14.69 -24.12
CA HIS A 12 2.76 -15.68 -23.40
C HIS A 12 3.58 -16.41 -22.33
N ILE A 13 4.77 -16.91 -22.68
CA ILE A 13 5.68 -17.57 -21.74
C ILE A 13 6.06 -16.60 -20.61
N TYR A 14 6.45 -15.37 -20.93
CA TYR A 14 6.75 -14.35 -19.94
C TYR A 14 5.57 -14.11 -18.98
N ASN A 15 4.36 -13.94 -19.51
CA ASN A 15 3.15 -13.74 -18.71
C ASN A 15 2.78 -14.96 -17.87
N VAL A 16 2.94 -16.17 -18.39
CA VAL A 16 2.69 -17.42 -17.66
C VAL A 16 3.75 -17.64 -16.59
N THR A 17 5.01 -17.36 -16.86
CA THR A 17 6.11 -17.43 -15.89
C THR A 17 5.93 -16.42 -14.77
N LEU A 18 5.52 -15.18 -15.07
CA LEU A 18 5.18 -14.17 -14.06
C LEU A 18 3.97 -14.59 -13.23
N LYS A 19 2.90 -15.09 -13.86
CA LYS A 19 1.71 -15.60 -13.17
C LYS A 19 1.99 -16.83 -12.30
N ASN A 20 2.90 -17.71 -12.71
CA ASN A 20 3.30 -18.89 -11.94
C ASN A 20 4.39 -18.59 -10.91
N ASN A 21 4.86 -17.34 -10.82
CA ASN A 21 5.83 -16.94 -9.82
C ASN A 21 5.11 -16.72 -8.48
N ARG A 22 4.69 -17.83 -7.86
CA ARG A 22 4.01 -17.85 -6.55
C ARG A 22 4.78 -17.06 -5.49
N SER A 23 6.10 -16.94 -5.63
CA SER A 23 6.93 -16.10 -4.78
C SER A 23 6.60 -14.61 -4.90
N LEU A 24 6.34 -14.10 -6.12
CA LEU A 24 5.94 -12.71 -6.36
C LEU A 24 4.52 -12.45 -5.86
N GLU A 25 3.59 -13.39 -6.05
CA GLU A 25 2.24 -13.29 -5.46
C GLU A 25 2.28 -13.33 -3.92
N THR A 26 3.08 -14.22 -3.35
CA THR A 26 3.28 -14.32 -1.90
C THR A 26 3.89 -13.04 -1.35
N PHE A 27 4.86 -12.46 -2.05
CA PHE A 27 5.46 -11.18 -1.69
C PHE A 27 4.45 -10.03 -1.76
N LYS A 28 3.62 -9.96 -2.81
CA LYS A 28 2.52 -8.99 -2.89
C LYS A 28 1.53 -9.15 -1.73
N SER A 29 1.15 -10.38 -1.39
CA SER A 29 0.28 -10.66 -0.25
C SER A 29 0.89 -10.21 1.07
N PHE A 30 2.20 -10.43 1.26
CA PHE A 30 2.94 -9.96 2.43
C PHE A 30 2.98 -8.42 2.50
N LEU A 31 3.29 -7.74 1.39
CA LEU A 31 3.26 -6.28 1.32
C LEU A 31 1.86 -5.71 1.61
N ASN A 32 0.81 -6.34 1.07
CA ASN A 32 -0.57 -5.98 1.38
C ASN A 32 -0.89 -6.14 2.87
N ALA A 33 -0.42 -7.20 3.52
CA ALA A 33 -0.63 -7.41 4.96
C ALA A 33 0.03 -6.30 5.79
N ILE A 34 1.26 -5.89 5.43
CA ILE A 34 1.96 -4.78 6.09
C ILE A 34 1.19 -3.47 5.89
N VAL A 35 0.79 -3.16 4.66
CA VAL A 35 0.04 -1.94 4.34
C VAL A 35 -1.29 -1.90 5.09
N ASN A 36 -2.02 -3.01 5.15
CA ASN A 36 -3.26 -3.11 5.91
C ASN A 36 -3.05 -2.94 7.42
N PHE A 37 -1.92 -3.42 7.96
CA PHE A 37 -1.56 -3.20 9.35
C PHE A 37 -1.35 -1.71 9.64
N TYR A 38 -0.57 -1.00 8.83
CA TYR A 38 -0.41 0.45 8.97
C TYR A 38 -1.75 1.18 8.86
N ASP A 39 -2.57 0.81 7.87
CA ASP A 39 -3.86 1.47 7.64
C ASP A 39 -4.82 1.27 8.82
N LYS A 40 -4.79 0.09 9.44
CA LYS A 40 -5.54 -0.20 10.66
C LYS A 40 -5.04 0.64 11.84
N VAL A 41 -3.73 0.66 12.12
CA VAL A 41 -3.17 1.44 13.23
C VAL A 41 -3.50 2.92 13.10
N ILE A 42 -3.38 3.48 11.88
CA ILE A 42 -3.76 4.87 11.60
C ILE A 42 -5.25 5.08 11.83
N THR A 43 -6.10 4.16 11.37
CA THR A 43 -7.56 4.25 11.55
C THR A 43 -7.93 4.21 13.02
N ASP A 44 -7.44 3.23 13.78
CA ASP A 44 -7.72 3.09 15.22
C ASP A 44 -7.30 4.34 16.00
N TYR A 45 -6.17 4.96 15.64
CA TYR A 45 -5.73 6.23 16.22
C TYR A 45 -6.69 7.37 15.90
N LEU A 46 -7.08 7.54 14.63
CA LEU A 46 -8.03 8.60 14.25
C LEU A 46 -9.40 8.39 14.89
N GLU A 47 -9.86 7.13 15.04
CA GLU A 47 -11.10 6.83 15.76
C GLU A 47 -11.01 7.26 17.23
N SER A 48 -9.85 7.11 17.88
CA SER A 48 -9.66 7.62 19.23
C SER A 48 -9.77 9.16 19.31
N LEU A 49 -9.33 9.88 18.27
CA LEU A 49 -9.48 11.34 18.16
C LEU A 49 -10.93 11.76 17.89
N VAL A 50 -11.70 10.96 17.13
CA VAL A 50 -13.15 11.19 16.99
C VAL A 50 -13.84 11.03 18.36
N GLN A 51 -13.47 9.99 19.12
CA GLN A 51 -14.06 9.74 20.44
C GLN A 51 -13.71 10.84 21.46
N SER A 52 -12.53 11.44 21.38
CA SER A 52 -12.15 12.59 22.21
C SER A 52 -12.73 13.92 21.72
N GLY A 53 -13.37 13.94 20.55
CA GLY A 53 -13.96 15.15 19.95
C GLY A 53 -12.95 16.07 19.26
N GLU A 54 -11.73 15.59 18.98
CA GLU A 54 -10.68 16.38 18.31
C GLU A 54 -10.86 16.45 16.78
N ILE A 55 -11.57 15.50 16.19
CA ILE A 55 -11.97 15.49 14.78
C ILE A 55 -13.42 14.99 14.64
N GLU A 56 -14.10 15.38 13.55
CA GLU A 56 -15.50 14.99 13.32
C GLU A 56 -15.66 13.56 12.79
N GLU A 57 -14.80 13.13 11.86
CA GLU A 57 -14.88 11.80 11.25
C GLU A 57 -13.52 11.30 10.75
N VAL A 58 -13.39 9.97 10.65
CA VAL A 58 -12.23 9.34 10.00
C VAL A 58 -12.41 9.33 8.48
N PRO A 59 -11.47 9.90 7.70
CA PRO A 59 -11.56 9.90 6.24
C PRO A 59 -11.61 8.48 5.65
N LYS A 60 -12.47 8.28 4.64
CA LYS A 60 -12.57 6.98 3.93
C LYS A 60 -11.41 6.70 2.98
N VAL A 61 -10.74 7.75 2.49
CA VAL A 61 -9.64 7.63 1.54
C VAL A 61 -8.33 7.52 2.33
N PRO A 62 -7.51 6.48 2.13
CA PRO A 62 -6.38 6.27 3.04
C PRO A 62 -5.26 7.30 2.88
N LEU A 63 -5.15 7.98 1.72
CA LEU A 63 -4.28 9.16 1.60
C LEU A 63 -4.71 10.29 2.54
N LYS A 64 -6.03 10.58 2.58
CA LYS A 64 -6.58 11.60 3.49
C LYS A 64 -6.43 11.21 4.95
N ARG A 65 -6.47 9.91 5.28
CA ARG A 65 -6.17 9.43 6.64
C ARG A 65 -4.74 9.75 7.04
N ILE A 66 -3.76 9.50 6.16
CA ILE A 66 -2.35 9.83 6.41
C ILE A 66 -2.17 11.33 6.61
N GLU A 67 -2.73 12.15 5.71
CA GLU A 67 -2.62 13.61 5.80
C GLU A 67 -3.20 14.16 7.10
N LEU A 68 -4.29 13.55 7.59
CA LEU A 68 -4.87 13.91 8.87
C LEU A 68 -4.00 13.41 10.03
N PHE A 69 -3.56 12.16 10.00
CA PHE A 69 -2.69 11.54 11.00
C PHE A 69 -1.39 12.34 11.21
N GLU A 70 -0.76 12.81 10.12
CA GLU A 70 0.48 13.61 10.17
C GLU A 70 0.30 14.96 10.89
N LYS A 71 -0.93 15.48 11.00
CA LYS A 71 -1.20 16.75 11.73
C LYS A 71 -1.21 16.58 13.25
N TYR A 72 -1.44 15.36 13.74
CA TYR A 72 -1.66 15.09 15.17
C TYR A 72 -0.51 14.31 15.83
N ILE A 73 0.49 13.89 15.06
CA ILE A 73 1.60 13.05 15.54
C ILE A 73 2.89 13.86 15.69
N PRO A 74 3.67 13.66 16.77
CA PRO A 74 4.97 14.32 16.94
C PRO A 74 6.00 13.89 15.87
N GLU A 75 6.67 14.89 15.29
CA GLU A 75 7.24 14.85 13.94
C GLU A 75 8.46 13.92 13.72
N SER A 76 9.16 13.46 14.75
CA SER A 76 10.51 12.89 14.55
C SER A 76 10.55 11.36 14.38
N VAL A 77 9.86 10.59 15.24
CA VAL A 77 10.04 9.13 15.28
C VAL A 77 9.15 8.41 14.27
N LEU A 78 7.95 8.93 14.01
CA LEU A 78 6.96 8.25 13.19
C LEU A 78 7.01 8.63 11.71
N LYS A 79 7.74 9.69 11.35
CA LYS A 79 7.85 10.18 9.98
C LYS A 79 8.48 9.15 9.04
N GLU A 80 9.56 8.50 9.48
CA GLU A 80 10.22 7.43 8.71
C GLU A 80 9.28 6.24 8.45
N HIS A 81 8.45 5.90 9.44
CA HIS A 81 7.45 4.83 9.32
C HIS A 81 6.31 5.20 8.36
N ILE A 82 5.88 6.46 8.36
CA ILE A 82 4.85 6.97 7.44
C ILE A 82 5.38 7.07 6.01
N ASP A 83 6.63 7.48 5.81
CA ASP A 83 7.27 7.48 4.50
C ASP A 83 7.46 6.06 3.95
N LEU A 84 7.81 5.10 4.81
CA LEU A 84 7.82 3.69 4.45
C LEU A 84 6.42 3.22 4.02
N TYR A 85 5.38 3.53 4.78
CA TYR A 85 4.00 3.20 4.43
C TYR A 85 3.59 3.78 3.06
N LYS A 86 3.88 5.08 2.82
CA LYS A 86 3.65 5.75 1.53
C LYS A 86 4.36 5.01 0.39
N THR A 87 5.61 4.59 0.61
CA THR A 87 6.42 3.84 -0.36
C THR A 87 5.82 2.46 -0.66
N LEU A 88 5.51 1.67 0.37
CA LEU A 88 4.92 0.34 0.21
C LEU A 88 3.60 0.40 -0.56
N ARG A 89 2.78 1.41 -0.29
CA ARG A 89 1.50 1.60 -0.96
C ARG A 89 1.64 1.96 -2.43
N ARG A 90 2.66 2.75 -2.81
CA ARG A 90 3.00 3.02 -4.22
C ARG A 90 3.43 1.75 -4.95
N CYS A 91 4.22 0.89 -4.30
CA CYS A 91 4.66 -0.39 -4.88
C CYS A 91 3.51 -1.38 -5.14
N LEU A 92 2.39 -1.26 -4.44
CA LEU A 92 1.20 -2.11 -4.64
C LEU A 92 0.27 -1.62 -5.75
N ILE A 93 0.30 -0.32 -6.07
CA ILE A 93 -0.53 0.30 -7.12
C ILE A 93 0.17 0.21 -8.51
N SER A 94 1.49 0.03 -8.50
CA SER A 94 2.34 -0.11 -9.71
C SER A 94 2.38 -1.55 -10.22
#